data_AF-A0A533Z6Z3-F1
#
_entry.id   AF-A0A533Z6Z3-F1
#
_cell.length_a   1.000
_cell.length_b   1.000
_cell.length_c   1.000
_cell.angle_alpha   90.00
_cell.angle_beta   90.00
_cell.angle_gamma   90.00
#
_symmetry.space_group_name_H-M   'P 1'
#
loop_
_entity.id
_entity.type
_entity.pdbx_description
1 polymer ?
#
loop_
_entity_poly.entity_id
_entity_poly.type
_entity_poly.pdbx_seq_one_letter_code
_entity_poly.pdbx_strand_id
1 'polypeptide(L)'
;DFYTALNIVQPSYIRVDADELTYNLHIMLRFEIERDLLEDRVRVEELPQLWRDKMKSYLGIVPPTDREGVLQDVHWSLGAIGYFPTYTLGNLYAVQFFNQAKRALPDLPDRIARGDLLSLKAWLNEHIHRWGRLYTADELVRRVTGEPLIPDHFLAYLEEKYSELYKL
;
A
#
# COMPACT_ATOMS: atom_id res chain seq x y z
N ASP A 1 -11.70 -13.65 17.09
CA ASP A 1 -12.96 -13.34 16.38
C ASP A 1 -12.98 -11.94 15.79
N PHE A 2 -13.08 -10.88 16.61
CA PHE A 2 -13.13 -9.50 16.07
C PHE A 2 -11.87 -9.11 15.27
N TYR A 3 -10.67 -9.36 15.83
CA TYR A 3 -9.40 -9.12 15.13
C TYR A 3 -9.33 -9.86 13.79
N THR A 4 -9.73 -11.13 13.77
CA THR A 4 -9.77 -11.94 12.54
C THR A 4 -10.76 -11.39 11.51
N ALA A 5 -11.96 -10.99 11.95
CA ALA A 5 -13.00 -10.46 11.07
C ALA A 5 -12.59 -9.14 10.39
N LEU A 6 -11.79 -8.31 11.07
CA LEU A 6 -11.24 -7.08 10.48
C LEU A 6 -10.13 -7.32 9.47
N ASN A 7 -9.52 -8.50 9.45
CA ASN A 7 -8.37 -8.83 8.60
C ASN A 7 -8.71 -9.94 7.58
N ILE A 8 -9.98 -10.01 7.15
CA ILE A 8 -10.38 -10.91 6.08
C ILE A 8 -9.75 -10.44 4.76
N VAL A 9 -9.17 -11.39 4.04
CA VAL A 9 -8.58 -11.24 2.72
C VAL A 9 -9.51 -11.87 1.70
N GLN A 10 -9.88 -11.10 0.69
CA GLN A 10 -10.64 -11.58 -0.45
C GLN A 10 -10.40 -10.68 -1.67
N PRO A 11 -10.22 -11.24 -2.86
CA PRO A 11 -10.21 -10.45 -4.07
C PRO A 11 -11.50 -9.63 -4.21
N SER A 12 -11.36 -8.32 -4.45
CA SER A 12 -12.49 -7.40 -4.59
C SER A 12 -12.26 -6.44 -5.76
N TYR A 13 -13.30 -5.75 -6.22
CA TYR A 13 -13.19 -4.83 -7.36
C TYR A 13 -12.66 -3.45 -6.97
N ILE A 14 -13.01 -2.99 -5.76
CA ILE A 14 -12.86 -1.61 -5.33
C ILE A 14 -11.58 -1.45 -4.51
N ARG A 15 -10.59 -0.74 -5.07
CA ARG A 15 -9.27 -0.53 -4.48
C ARG A 15 -9.32 0.10 -3.10
N VAL A 16 -10.22 1.08 -2.90
CA VAL A 16 -10.30 1.80 -1.61
C VAL A 16 -10.81 0.91 -0.47
N ASP A 17 -11.47 -0.20 -0.80
CA ASP A 17 -12.04 -1.16 0.14
C ASP A 17 -11.25 -2.48 0.17
N ALA A 18 -10.14 -2.57 -0.57
CA ALA A 18 -9.32 -3.78 -0.66
C ALA A 18 -8.54 -4.04 0.63
N ASP A 19 -8.34 -5.32 0.95
CA ASP A 19 -7.56 -5.76 2.11
C ASP A 19 -6.05 -5.55 1.91
N GLU A 20 -5.26 -5.67 2.98
CA GLU A 20 -3.83 -5.39 2.93
C GLU A 20 -3.02 -6.30 1.99
N LEU A 21 -3.47 -7.53 1.72
CA LEU A 21 -2.78 -8.44 0.79
C LEU A 21 -3.12 -8.11 -0.66
N THR A 22 -4.38 -7.80 -0.96
CA THR A 22 -4.83 -7.57 -2.34
C THR A 22 -4.62 -6.13 -2.81
N TYR A 23 -4.54 -5.15 -1.90
CA TYR A 23 -4.45 -3.72 -2.21
C TYR A 23 -3.32 -3.37 -3.18
N ASN A 24 -2.11 -3.90 -2.97
CA ASN A 24 -0.97 -3.57 -3.83
C ASN A 24 -1.13 -4.12 -5.26
N LEU A 25 -1.92 -5.16 -5.47
CA LEU A 25 -2.22 -5.68 -6.80
C LEU A 25 -3.09 -4.70 -7.60
N HIS A 26 -4.02 -4.00 -6.94
CA HIS A 26 -4.78 -2.92 -7.57
C HIS A 26 -3.88 -1.77 -8.03
N ILE A 27 -2.82 -1.47 -7.27
CA ILE A 27 -1.83 -0.45 -7.62
C ILE A 27 -0.98 -0.91 -8.80
N MET A 28 -0.49 -2.16 -8.80
CA MET A 28 0.27 -2.73 -9.91
C MET A 28 -0.49 -2.65 -11.23
N LEU A 29 -1.77 -3.04 -11.24
CA LEU A 29 -2.63 -2.94 -12.43
C LEU A 29 -2.62 -1.52 -13.01
N ARG A 30 -2.81 -0.50 -12.16
CA ARG A 30 -2.89 0.90 -12.60
C ARG A 30 -1.55 1.42 -13.09
N PHE A 31 -0.47 1.10 -12.37
CA PHE A 31 0.89 1.45 -12.76
C PHE A 31 1.25 0.88 -14.14
N GLU A 32 0.93 -0.38 -14.40
CA GLU A 32 1.22 -0.98 -15.70
C GLU A 32 0.39 -0.36 -16.83
N ILE A 33 -0.89 -0.06 -16.58
CA ILE A 33 -1.72 0.65 -17.56
C ILE A 33 -1.15 2.05 -17.85
N GLU A 34 -0.75 2.79 -16.82
CA GLU A 34 -0.13 4.12 -17.00
C GLU A 34 1.17 4.03 -17.79
N ARG A 35 2.03 3.05 -17.48
CA ARG A 35 3.26 2.80 -18.24
C ARG A 35 2.96 2.49 -19.70
N ASP A 36 2.04 1.55 -19.96
CA ASP A 36 1.71 1.12 -21.31
C ASP A 36 1.07 2.26 -22.13
N LEU A 37 0.28 3.14 -21.49
CA LEU A 37 -0.23 4.37 -22.12
C LEU A 37 0.88 5.37 -22.45
N LEU A 38 1.80 5.62 -21.52
CA LEU A 38 2.92 6.56 -21.72
C LEU A 38 3.94 6.08 -22.76
N GLU A 39 4.02 4.77 -22.98
CA GLU A 39 4.87 4.15 -23.99
C GLU A 39 4.15 3.91 -25.33
N ASP A 40 2.94 4.47 -25.52
CA ASP A 40 2.10 4.31 -26.71
C ASP A 40 1.83 2.83 -27.09
N ARG A 41 1.84 1.91 -26.11
CA ARG A 41 1.59 0.48 -26.32
C ARG A 41 0.11 0.12 -26.34
N VAL A 42 -0.73 0.98 -25.78
CA VAL A 42 -2.19 0.80 -25.72
C VAL A 42 -2.90 2.12 -25.96
N ARG A 43 -4.05 2.11 -26.62
CA ARG A 43 -4.90 3.29 -26.79
C ARG A 43 -5.95 3.42 -25.69
N VAL A 44 -6.44 4.64 -25.48
CA VAL A 44 -7.44 4.94 -24.45
C VAL A 44 -8.73 4.11 -24.62
N GLU A 45 -9.17 3.88 -25.86
CA GLU A 45 -10.36 3.06 -26.13
C GLU A 45 -10.22 1.58 -25.72
N GLU A 46 -9.00 1.09 -25.51
CA GLU A 46 -8.70 -0.31 -25.15
C GLU A 46 -8.68 -0.52 -23.63
N LEU A 47 -8.65 0.55 -22.84
CA LEU A 47 -8.52 0.49 -21.38
C LEU A 47 -9.62 -0.31 -20.66
N PRO A 48 -10.91 -0.25 -21.05
CA PRO A 48 -11.94 -1.07 -20.41
C PRO A 48 -11.63 -2.57 -20.49
N GLN A 49 -11.12 -3.04 -21.64
CA GLN A 49 -10.78 -4.45 -21.82
C GLN A 49 -9.46 -4.80 -21.11
N LEU A 50 -8.42 -3.98 -21.27
CA LEU A 50 -7.13 -4.18 -20.60
C LEU A 50 -7.29 -4.23 -19.07
N TRP A 51 -8.16 -3.38 -18.51
CA TRP A 51 -8.48 -3.41 -17.09
C TRP A 51 -9.08 -4.73 -16.67
N ARG A 52 -10.09 -5.24 -17.39
CA ARG A 52 -10.72 -6.54 -17.11
C ARG A 52 -9.71 -7.68 -17.17
N ASP A 53 -8.82 -7.67 -18.16
CA ASP A 53 -7.79 -8.70 -18.33
C ASP A 53 -6.78 -8.67 -17.18
N LYS A 54 -6.29 -7.48 -16.80
CA LYS A 54 -5.37 -7.34 -15.66
C LYS A 54 -6.04 -7.69 -14.33
N MET A 55 -7.29 -7.28 -14.09
CA MET A 55 -8.05 -7.68 -12.89
C MET A 55 -8.17 -9.20 -12.81
N LYS A 56 -8.45 -9.87 -13.93
CA LYS A 56 -8.51 -11.33 -13.98
C LYS A 56 -7.15 -11.95 -13.69
N SER A 57 -6.07 -11.41 -14.25
CA SER A 57 -4.71 -11.94 -14.08
C SER A 57 -4.19 -11.79 -12.65
N TYR A 58 -4.41 -10.65 -12.00
CA TYR A 58 -3.88 -10.39 -10.66
C TYR A 58 -4.80 -10.86 -9.53
N LEU A 59 -6.11 -10.64 -9.68
CA LEU A 59 -7.10 -10.85 -8.62
C LEU A 59 -8.05 -12.01 -8.91
N GLY A 60 -8.00 -12.62 -10.09
CA GLY A 60 -8.85 -13.76 -10.45
C GLY A 60 -10.31 -13.40 -10.75
N ILE A 61 -10.68 -12.13 -10.73
CA ILE A 61 -12.06 -11.62 -10.85
C ILE A 61 -12.18 -10.58 -11.96
N VAL A 62 -13.40 -10.37 -12.47
CA VAL A 62 -13.68 -9.42 -13.56
C VAL A 62 -14.80 -8.48 -13.13
N PRO A 63 -14.61 -7.15 -13.13
CA PRO A 63 -15.68 -6.22 -12.79
C PRO A 63 -16.82 -6.33 -13.81
N PRO A 64 -18.08 -6.34 -13.37
CA PRO A 64 -19.23 -6.51 -14.26
C PRO A 64 -19.56 -5.23 -15.04
N THR A 65 -19.05 -4.08 -14.60
CA THR A 65 -19.28 -2.77 -15.21
C THR A 65 -18.00 -1.93 -15.21
N ASP A 66 -17.90 -0.97 -16.13
CA ASP A 66 -16.77 -0.03 -16.15
C ASP A 66 -16.76 0.92 -14.93
N ARG A 67 -17.92 1.10 -14.27
CA ARG A 67 -18.03 1.82 -12.98
C ARG A 67 -17.18 1.19 -11.89
N GLU A 68 -17.19 -0.15 -11.79
CA GLU A 68 -16.34 -0.90 -10.85
C GLU A 68 -14.98 -1.24 -11.45
N GLY A 69 -14.83 -1.02 -12.76
CA GLY A 69 -13.59 -1.21 -13.52
C GLY A 69 -12.81 0.09 -13.68
N VAL A 70 -12.49 0.40 -14.93
CA VAL A 70 -11.60 1.49 -15.34
C VAL A 70 -12.04 2.89 -14.86
N LEU A 71 -13.32 3.09 -14.57
CA LEU A 71 -13.87 4.38 -14.11
C LEU A 71 -13.96 4.50 -12.58
N GLN A 72 -13.50 3.51 -11.80
CA GLN A 72 -13.72 3.54 -10.34
C GLN A 72 -12.96 4.67 -9.63
N ASP A 73 -11.83 5.11 -10.19
CA ASP A 73 -10.93 6.06 -9.55
C ASP A 73 -10.87 7.39 -10.32
N VAL A 74 -10.77 8.49 -9.57
CA VAL A 74 -10.79 9.86 -10.11
C VAL A 74 -9.42 10.33 -10.62
N HIS A 75 -8.33 9.63 -10.31
CA HIS A 75 -6.95 10.11 -10.52
C HIS A 75 -6.67 10.50 -11.97
N TRP A 76 -7.06 9.66 -12.94
CA TRP A 76 -6.81 9.92 -14.35
C TRP A 76 -7.63 11.10 -14.89
N SER A 77 -8.85 11.32 -14.41
CA SER A 77 -9.63 12.50 -14.81
C SER A 77 -9.10 13.81 -14.22
N LEU A 78 -8.32 13.73 -13.13
CA LEU A 78 -7.57 14.84 -12.56
C LEU A 78 -6.17 15.03 -13.17
N GLY A 79 -5.78 14.19 -14.13
CA GLY A 79 -4.44 14.21 -14.73
C GLY A 79 -3.32 13.70 -13.81
N ALA A 80 -3.66 13.00 -12.72
CA ALA A 80 -2.69 12.47 -11.75
C ALA A 80 -2.05 11.15 -12.23
N ILE A 81 -1.41 11.19 -13.40
CA ILE A 81 -0.66 10.07 -13.98
C ILE A 81 0.67 9.89 -13.23
N GLY A 82 1.04 8.65 -12.90
CA GLY A 82 2.23 8.33 -12.10
C GLY A 82 2.00 8.44 -10.58
N TYR A 83 0.75 8.70 -10.15
CA TYR A 83 0.42 8.88 -8.74
C TYR A 83 0.20 7.53 -8.03
N PHE A 84 -0.44 6.54 -8.65
CA PHE A 84 -0.79 5.29 -7.96
C PHE A 84 0.37 4.56 -7.26
N PRO A 85 1.59 4.48 -7.85
CA PRO A 85 2.73 3.83 -7.19
C PRO A 85 3.03 4.39 -5.78
N THR A 86 2.66 5.64 -5.50
CA THR A 86 2.91 6.25 -4.18
C THR A 86 2.11 5.59 -3.06
N TYR A 87 0.96 4.97 -3.34
CA TYR A 87 0.19 4.24 -2.32
C TYR A 87 0.93 2.99 -1.85
N THR A 88 1.45 2.18 -2.78
CA THR A 88 2.26 1.00 -2.42
C THR A 88 3.55 1.41 -1.73
N LEU A 89 4.22 2.48 -2.19
CA LEU A 89 5.38 3.02 -1.46
C LEU A 89 5.02 3.40 -0.02
N GLY A 90 3.84 3.99 0.20
CA GLY A 90 3.32 4.28 1.54
C GLY A 90 3.23 3.03 2.43
N ASN A 91 2.71 1.92 1.91
CA ASN A 91 2.64 0.64 2.64
C ASN A 91 4.04 0.13 3.03
N LEU A 92 5.00 0.19 2.11
CA LEU A 92 6.38 -0.22 2.39
C LEU A 92 7.03 0.67 3.47
N TYR A 93 6.92 1.99 3.32
CA TYR A 93 7.44 2.94 4.30
C TYR A 93 6.79 2.76 5.68
N ALA A 94 5.48 2.56 5.74
CA ALA A 94 4.76 2.40 6.99
C ALA A 94 5.32 1.24 7.83
N VAL A 95 5.54 0.07 7.22
CA VAL A 95 6.09 -1.09 7.93
C VAL A 95 7.55 -0.88 8.31
N GLN A 96 8.39 -0.36 7.40
CA GLN A 96 9.81 -0.16 7.72
C GLN A 96 10.00 0.89 8.83
N PHE A 97 9.24 1.98 8.80
CA PHE A 97 9.24 2.97 9.89
C PHE A 97 8.69 2.40 11.19
N PHE A 98 7.61 1.62 11.14
CA PHE A 98 7.04 1.00 12.35
C PHE A 98 7.99 -0.03 12.97
N ASN A 99 8.69 -0.82 12.16
CA ASN A 99 9.75 -1.73 12.63
C ASN A 99 10.87 -0.96 13.34
N GLN A 100 11.29 0.18 12.80
CA GLN A 100 12.27 1.03 13.46
C GLN A 100 11.74 1.66 14.75
N ALA A 101 10.48 2.09 14.79
CA ALA A 101 9.84 2.60 15.99
C ALA A 101 9.78 1.53 17.11
N LYS A 102 9.43 0.28 16.78
CA LYS A 102 9.46 -0.86 17.72
C LYS A 102 10.86 -1.11 18.28
N ARG A 103 11.92 -0.95 17.48
CA ARG A 103 13.31 -1.07 17.95
C ARG A 103 13.71 0.05 18.91
N ALA A 104 13.28 1.28 18.63
CA ALA A 104 13.56 2.44 19.47
C ALA A 104 12.72 2.46 20.76
N LEU A 105 11.52 1.89 20.71
CA LEU A 105 10.56 1.79 21.81
C LEU A 105 10.14 0.31 21.99
N PRO A 106 10.93 -0.52 22.67
CA PRO A 106 10.64 -1.96 22.79
C PRO A 106 9.29 -2.29 23.43
N ASP A 107 8.76 -1.41 24.28
CA ASP A 107 7.45 -1.54 24.94
C ASP A 107 6.29 -0.94 24.12
N LEU A 108 6.54 -0.52 22.87
CA LEU A 108 5.55 0.13 22.01
C LEU A 108 4.26 -0.70 21.81
N PRO A 109 4.31 -2.03 21.55
CA PRO A 109 3.08 -2.82 21.44
C PRO A 109 2.22 -2.77 22.71
N ASP A 110 2.83 -2.85 23.90
CA ASP A 110 2.12 -2.79 25.19
C ASP A 110 1.56 -1.39 25.48
N ARG A 111 2.20 -0.33 24.97
CA ARG A 111 1.66 1.03 25.03
C ARG A 111 0.41 1.16 24.16
N ILE A 112 0.48 0.69 22.92
CA ILE A 112 -0.67 0.70 21.99
C ILE A 112 -1.83 -0.11 22.59
N ALA A 113 -1.56 -1.30 23.15
CA ALA A 113 -2.59 -2.14 23.76
C ALA A 113 -3.31 -1.46 24.93
N ARG A 114 -2.65 -0.52 25.62
CA ARG A 114 -3.23 0.29 26.71
C ARG A 114 -3.77 1.65 26.25
N GLY A 115 -3.76 1.92 24.94
CA GLY A 115 -4.28 3.16 24.35
C GLY A 115 -3.30 4.34 24.32
N ASP A 116 -2.03 4.16 24.69
CA ASP A 116 -1.01 5.19 24.54
C ASP A 116 -0.48 5.21 23.10
N LEU A 117 -1.14 6.02 22.27
CA LEU A 117 -0.72 6.30 20.90
C LEU A 117 0.20 7.54 20.81
N LEU A 118 0.35 8.29 21.91
CA LEU A 118 1.13 9.53 21.92
C LEU A 118 2.62 9.24 21.87
N SER A 119 3.07 8.14 22.46
CA SER A 119 4.45 7.67 22.36
C SER A 119 4.90 7.46 20.91
N LEU A 120 4.08 6.77 20.10
CA LEU A 120 4.36 6.59 18.67
C LEU A 120 4.31 7.92 17.91
N LYS A 121 3.31 8.75 18.17
CA LYS A 121 3.18 10.06 17.52
C LYS A 121 4.39 10.96 17.82
N ALA A 122 4.88 10.97 19.05
CA ALA A 122 6.05 11.74 19.45
C ALA A 122 7.29 11.29 18.67
N TRP A 123 7.50 9.98 18.57
CA TRP A 123 8.57 9.39 17.76
C TRP A 123 8.44 9.79 16.28
N LEU A 124 7.25 9.64 15.68
CA LEU A 124 7.02 10.04 14.28
C LEU A 124 7.25 11.54 14.05
N ASN A 125 6.85 12.39 15.00
CA ASN A 125 7.10 13.83 14.92
C ASN A 125 8.60 14.15 14.90
N GLU A 126 9.37 13.49 15.76
CA GLU A 126 10.81 13.69 15.89
C GLU A 126 11.57 13.16 14.67
N HIS A 127 11.21 11.98 14.18
CA HIS A 127 12.00 11.30 13.16
C HIS A 127 11.51 11.56 11.74
N ILE A 128 10.24 11.90 11.54
CA ILE A 128 9.63 12.03 10.21
C ILE A 128 9.02 13.43 10.02
N HIS A 129 8.00 13.81 10.80
CA HIS A 129 7.15 14.95 10.46
C HIS A 129 7.87 16.31 10.53
N ARG A 130 8.75 16.51 11.53
CA ARG A 130 9.45 17.80 11.72
C ARG A 130 10.32 18.22 10.54
N TRP A 131 10.71 17.28 9.68
CA TRP A 131 11.60 17.54 8.56
C TRP A 131 10.87 18.11 7.34
N GLY A 132 9.54 17.93 7.25
CA GLY A 132 8.76 18.37 6.10
C GLY A 132 9.37 17.86 4.80
N ARG A 133 9.82 18.77 3.94
CA ARG A 133 10.47 18.47 2.65
C ARG A 133 11.99 18.70 2.66
N LEU A 134 12.62 18.78 3.84
CA LEU A 134 14.07 19.01 3.95
C LEU A 134 14.90 17.89 3.32
N TYR A 135 14.41 16.65 3.41
CA TYR A 135 15.04 15.47 2.83
C TYR A 135 14.14 14.89 1.74
N THR A 136 14.76 14.29 0.73
CA THR A 136 14.06 13.38 -0.20
C THR A 136 13.56 12.14 0.56
N ALA A 137 12.63 11.41 -0.04
CA ALA A 137 12.08 10.20 0.60
C ALA A 137 13.16 9.14 0.88
N ASP A 138 14.09 8.92 -0.05
CA ASP A 138 15.22 7.97 0.12
C ASP A 138 16.18 8.43 1.22
N GLU A 139 16.51 9.71 1.29
CA GLU A 139 17.35 10.25 2.37
C GLU A 139 16.66 10.12 3.74
N LEU A 140 15.36 10.41 3.80
CA LEU A 140 14.60 10.34 5.05
C LEU A 140 14.52 8.90 5.56
N VAL A 141 14.22 7.92 4.70
CA VAL A 141 14.15 6.51 5.13
C VAL A 141 15.50 6.00 5.61
N ARG A 142 16.59 6.33 4.92
CA ARG A 142 17.96 5.99 5.36
C ARG A 142 18.29 6.64 6.70
N ARG A 143 17.93 7.91 6.89
CA ARG A 143 18.18 8.63 8.14
C ARG A 143 17.43 8.01 9.32
N VAL A 144 16.18 7.61 9.12
CA VAL A 144 15.34 7.07 10.18
C VAL A 144 15.69 5.62 10.49
N THR A 145 15.88 4.80 9.45
CA THR A 145 15.94 3.33 9.57
C THR A 145 17.36 2.76 9.44
N GLY A 146 18.31 3.56 8.95
CA GLY A 146 19.69 3.15 8.69
C GLY A 146 19.92 2.49 7.32
N GLU A 147 18.86 2.26 6.55
CA GLU A 147 18.89 1.51 5.28
C GLU A 147 17.94 2.11 4.24
N PRO A 148 18.11 1.82 2.93
CA PRO A 148 17.14 2.23 1.91
C PRO A 148 15.75 1.64 2.17
N LEU A 149 14.75 2.06 1.40
CA LEU A 149 13.47 1.35 1.36
C LEU A 149 13.67 -0.09 0.87
N ILE A 150 13.31 -1.07 1.70
CA ILE A 150 13.46 -2.50 1.42
C ILE A 150 12.08 -3.17 1.50
N PRO A 151 11.55 -3.75 0.39
CA PRO A 151 10.24 -4.39 0.37
C PRO A 151 10.09 -5.58 1.33
N ASP A 152 11.19 -6.26 1.65
CA ASP A 152 11.20 -7.46 2.49
C ASP A 152 10.61 -7.22 3.89
N HIS A 153 10.70 -6.00 4.43
CA HIS A 153 10.04 -5.65 5.70
C HIS A 153 8.53 -5.79 5.60
N PHE A 154 7.94 -5.30 4.51
CA PHE A 154 6.51 -5.38 4.27
C PHE A 154 6.07 -6.81 3.98
N LEU A 155 6.85 -7.56 3.19
CA LEU A 155 6.56 -8.98 2.93
C LEU A 155 6.61 -9.82 4.20
N ALA A 156 7.65 -9.66 5.03
CA ALA A 156 7.76 -10.36 6.30
C ALA A 156 6.61 -10.03 7.26
N TYR A 157 6.19 -8.76 7.32
CA TYR A 157 5.02 -8.34 8.09
C TYR A 157 3.73 -9.06 7.64
N LEU A 158 3.49 -9.11 6.33
CA LEU A 158 2.33 -9.79 5.77
C LEU A 158 2.38 -11.29 6.02
N GLU A 159 3.53 -11.93 5.76
CA GLU A 159 3.72 -13.37 5.96
C GLU A 159 3.50 -13.76 7.42
N GLU A 160 4.07 -13.02 8.38
CA GLU A 160 3.89 -13.26 9.82
C GLU A 160 2.41 -13.14 10.20
N LYS A 161 1.80 -11.99 9.89
CA LYS A 161 0.42 -11.68 10.27
C LYS A 161 -0.58 -12.65 9.68
N TYR A 162 -0.47 -12.94 8.39
CA TYR A 162 -1.47 -13.73 7.68
C TYR A 162 -1.25 -15.24 7.83
N SER A 163 -0.03 -15.71 8.03
CA SER A 163 0.21 -17.11 8.44
C SER A 163 -0.42 -17.41 9.80
N GLU A 164 -0.33 -16.47 10.76
CA GLU A 164 -1.00 -16.61 12.06
C GLU A 164 -2.53 -16.61 11.93
N LEU A 165 -3.09 -15.64 11.20
CA LEU A 165 -4.54 -15.47 11.05
C LEU A 165 -5.21 -16.63 10.31
N TYR A 166 -4.57 -17.14 9.26
CA TYR A 166 -5.12 -18.19 8.39
C TYR A 166 -4.61 -19.60 8.69
N LYS A 167 -3.66 -19.74 9.64
CA LYS A 167 -3.05 -21.02 10.03
C LYS A 167 -2.44 -21.77 8.85
N LEU A 168 -1.63 -21.05 8.07
CA LEU A 168 -0.92 -21.56 6.88
C LEU A 168 0.36 -22.32 7.24
#